data_AF-A0A3N0EID2-F1
#
_entry.id   AF-A0A3N0EID2-F1
#
_cell.length_a   1.000
_cell.length_b   1.000
_cell.length_c   1.000
_cell.angle_alpha   90.00
_cell.angle_beta   90.00
_cell.angle_gamma   90.00
#
_symmetry.space_group_name_H-M   'P 1'
#
loop_
_entity.id
_entity.type
_entity.pdbx_description
1 polymer ?
#
loop_
_entity_poly.entity_id
_entity_poly.type
_entity_poly.pdbx_seq_one_letter_code
_entity_poly.pdbx_strand_id
1 'polypeptide(L)'
;MAFVNEDNITDLAVERWATAHSPRLAELMTTLVRYLHAYTREVRITEDEWTAAIEWLTELGKISTDKRQEVILASDVLGLSMLVVQLNNRFSPEATPATVLGPFHIDGSPAAPYGFDMSDGIPGTPLYLTGTVTDPQGKPVPNAVLDVWQADAEGTYESQLSEIDEARLRAKYQTREDGTYCIRTIAPLGYTIPMDGPVGDLIRTTDISCYRPAHIHFLIEEPGYEKLITHLFQQGSDYLDSDVVFGVKDALILPFTERPAGPTPDGGTLDRTYLHGEYDFVLQPEGS
;
A
#
# COMPACT_ATOMS: atom_id res chain seq x y z
N MET A 1 22.45 -44.37 -4.46
CA MET A 1 22.02 -43.04 -3.99
C MET A 1 23.18 -42.46 -3.21
N ALA A 2 23.70 -41.30 -3.62
CA ALA A 2 24.66 -40.58 -2.77
C ALA A 2 23.94 -40.14 -1.50
N PHE A 3 24.56 -40.32 -0.33
CA PHE A 3 24.05 -39.73 0.90
C PHE A 3 24.12 -38.21 0.80
N VAL A 4 23.21 -37.53 1.50
CA VAL A 4 23.15 -36.07 1.51
C VAL A 4 24.42 -35.49 2.14
N ASN A 5 24.97 -34.44 1.56
CA ASN A 5 26.07 -33.65 2.11
C ASN A 5 25.92 -32.17 1.70
N GLU A 6 26.83 -31.32 2.21
CA GLU A 6 26.80 -29.88 1.96
C GLU A 6 26.85 -29.54 0.46
N ASP A 7 27.62 -30.30 -0.33
CA ASP A 7 27.80 -30.03 -1.76
C ASP A 7 26.56 -30.39 -2.57
N ASN A 8 25.89 -31.51 -2.24
CA ASN A 8 24.82 -32.08 -3.06
C ASN A 8 23.38 -31.79 -2.57
N ILE A 9 23.19 -31.28 -1.34
CA ILE A 9 21.85 -31.08 -0.76
C ILE A 9 20.97 -30.15 -1.60
N THR A 10 21.58 -29.13 -2.24
CA THR A 10 20.83 -28.18 -3.07
C THR A 10 20.26 -28.85 -4.30
N ASP A 11 21.08 -29.62 -5.03
CA ASP A 11 20.62 -30.31 -6.24
C ASP A 11 19.58 -31.38 -5.90
N LEU A 12 19.78 -32.15 -4.82
CA LEU A 12 18.79 -33.11 -4.35
C LEU A 12 17.46 -32.46 -3.96
N ALA A 13 17.48 -31.30 -3.30
CA ALA A 13 16.26 -30.57 -2.96
C ALA A 13 15.56 -30.03 -4.21
N VAL A 14 16.32 -29.47 -5.16
CA VAL A 14 15.80 -28.99 -6.44
C VAL A 14 15.17 -30.12 -7.25
N GLU A 15 15.82 -31.28 -7.36
CA GLU A 15 15.27 -32.45 -8.05
C GLU A 15 13.92 -32.87 -7.46
N ARG A 16 13.76 -32.81 -6.13
CA ARG A 16 12.48 -33.11 -5.47
C ARG A 16 11.41 -32.07 -5.77
N TRP A 17 11.72 -30.79 -5.69
CA TRP A 17 10.75 -29.72 -6.00
C TRP A 17 10.38 -29.68 -7.50
N ALA A 18 11.26 -30.15 -8.38
CA ALA A 18 10.99 -30.26 -9.81
C ALA A 18 9.89 -31.29 -10.15
N THR A 19 9.53 -32.20 -9.22
CA THR A 19 8.45 -33.16 -9.44
C THR A 19 7.05 -32.59 -9.17
N ALA A 20 6.92 -31.29 -8.88
CA ALA A 20 5.63 -30.65 -8.69
C ALA A 20 4.73 -30.83 -9.93
N HIS A 21 3.45 -31.15 -9.72
CA HIS A 21 2.51 -31.40 -10.82
C HIS A 21 2.22 -30.16 -11.69
N SER A 22 2.42 -28.97 -11.12
CA SER A 22 2.30 -27.70 -11.85
C SER A 22 3.68 -27.26 -12.34
N PRO A 23 3.88 -27.03 -13.65
CA PRO A 23 5.14 -26.49 -14.18
C PRO A 23 5.55 -25.17 -13.52
N ARG A 24 4.57 -24.29 -13.24
CA ARG A 24 4.85 -23.01 -12.57
C ARG A 24 5.26 -23.20 -11.11
N LEU A 25 4.64 -24.14 -10.41
CA LEU A 25 5.04 -24.44 -9.03
C LEU A 25 6.46 -25.03 -8.98
N ALA A 26 6.80 -25.91 -9.92
CA ALA A 26 8.15 -26.46 -10.05
C ALA A 26 9.18 -25.34 -10.26
N GLU A 27 8.91 -24.42 -11.19
CA GLU A 27 9.77 -23.26 -11.45
C GLU A 27 9.97 -22.39 -10.19
N LEU A 28 8.87 -22.02 -9.52
CA LEU A 28 8.90 -21.17 -8.33
C LEU A 28 9.70 -21.82 -7.19
N MET A 29 9.40 -23.08 -6.86
CA MET A 29 10.02 -23.76 -5.72
C MET A 29 11.48 -24.11 -5.96
N THR A 30 11.83 -24.57 -7.16
CA THR A 30 13.23 -24.89 -7.48
C THR A 30 14.10 -23.64 -7.45
N THR A 31 13.59 -22.51 -7.94
CA THR A 31 14.29 -21.22 -7.91
C THR A 31 14.44 -20.72 -6.47
N LEU A 32 13.37 -20.74 -5.68
CA LEU A 32 13.40 -20.36 -4.27
C LEU A 32 14.44 -21.15 -3.48
N VAL A 33 14.47 -22.48 -3.64
CA VAL A 33 15.43 -23.35 -2.95
C VAL A 33 16.87 -23.00 -3.30
N ARG A 34 17.15 -22.71 -4.57
CA ARG A 34 18.50 -22.30 -5.00
C ARG A 34 18.94 -21.00 -4.32
N TYR A 35 18.09 -19.98 -4.29
CA TYR A 35 18.42 -18.70 -3.65
C TYR A 35 18.51 -18.81 -2.13
N LEU A 36 17.61 -19.57 -1.49
CA LEU A 36 17.65 -19.80 -0.06
C LEU A 36 18.95 -20.50 0.35
N HIS A 37 19.33 -21.58 -0.33
CA HIS A 37 20.59 -22.29 -0.03
C HIS A 37 21.83 -21.47 -0.40
N ALA A 38 21.76 -20.60 -1.42
CA ALA A 38 22.85 -19.69 -1.75
C ALA A 38 23.07 -18.67 -0.62
N TYR A 39 22.01 -18.01 -0.16
CA TYR A 39 22.05 -17.08 0.99
C TYR A 39 22.63 -17.75 2.24
N THR A 40 22.09 -18.92 2.63
CA THR A 40 22.55 -19.71 3.77
C THR A 40 24.06 -19.97 3.74
N ARG A 41 24.61 -20.32 2.56
CA ARG A 41 26.05 -20.56 2.40
C ARG A 41 26.87 -19.28 2.39
N GLU A 42 26.35 -18.23 1.75
CA GLU A 42 27.01 -16.94 1.64
C GLU A 42 27.26 -16.33 3.02
N VAL A 43 26.23 -16.30 3.87
CA VAL A 43 26.34 -15.75 5.23
C VAL A 43 26.84 -16.76 6.26
N ARG A 44 26.94 -18.05 5.89
CA ARG A 44 27.30 -19.16 6.78
C ARG A 44 26.44 -19.18 8.05
N ILE A 45 25.13 -19.22 7.86
CA ILE A 45 24.17 -19.15 8.97
C ILE A 45 24.51 -20.20 10.04
N THR A 46 24.52 -19.77 11.30
CA THR A 46 24.71 -20.65 12.46
C THR A 46 23.39 -21.32 12.86
N GLU A 47 23.47 -22.37 13.69
CA GLU A 47 22.28 -23.04 14.23
C GLU A 47 21.43 -22.10 15.11
N ASP A 48 22.09 -21.20 15.86
CA ASP A 48 21.42 -20.20 16.70
C ASP A 48 20.70 -19.15 15.85
N GLU A 49 21.35 -18.61 14.81
CA GLU A 49 20.72 -17.66 13.87
C GLU A 49 19.56 -18.30 13.09
N TRP A 50 19.72 -19.58 12.68
CA TRP A 50 18.63 -20.32 12.05
C TRP A 50 17.45 -20.51 13.00
N THR A 51 17.71 -20.85 14.26
CA THR A 51 16.66 -21.00 15.28
C THR A 51 15.93 -19.69 15.50
N ALA A 52 16.66 -18.57 15.64
CA ALA A 52 16.09 -17.24 15.77
C ALA A 52 15.24 -16.84 14.55
N ALA A 53 15.67 -17.15 13.34
CA ALA A 53 14.89 -16.88 12.12
C ALA A 53 13.59 -17.70 12.07
N ILE A 54 13.61 -18.97 12.48
CA ILE A 54 12.41 -19.82 12.56
C ILE A 54 11.45 -19.32 13.64
N GLU A 55 11.96 -18.90 14.80
CA GLU A 55 11.15 -18.28 15.86
C GLU A 55 10.51 -16.98 15.37
N TRP A 56 11.26 -16.12 14.70
CA TRP A 56 10.73 -14.87 14.12
C TRP A 56 9.60 -15.14 13.12
N LEU A 57 9.80 -16.07 12.16
CA LEU A 57 8.75 -16.48 11.22
C LEU A 57 7.52 -17.07 11.93
N THR A 58 7.72 -17.79 13.02
CA THR A 58 6.65 -18.36 13.83
C THR A 58 5.83 -17.27 14.52
N GLU A 59 6.49 -16.25 15.10
CA GLU A 59 5.82 -15.14 15.76
C GLU A 59 5.06 -14.24 14.77
N LEU A 60 5.56 -14.05 13.54
CA LEU A 60 4.81 -13.37 12.47
C LEU A 60 3.44 -14.03 12.25
N GLY A 61 3.42 -15.36 12.20
CA GLY A 61 2.18 -16.13 12.02
C GLY A 61 1.25 -16.03 13.22
N LYS A 62 1.77 -16.11 14.45
CA LYS A 62 0.96 -16.09 15.69
C LYS A 62 0.26 -14.76 15.95
N ILE A 63 0.91 -13.64 15.63
CA ILE A 63 0.35 -12.30 15.88
C ILE A 63 -0.61 -11.85 14.76
N SER A 64 -0.57 -12.50 13.61
CA SER A 64 -1.43 -12.18 12.48
C SER A 64 -2.89 -12.64 12.73
N THR A 65 -3.84 -11.80 12.33
CA THR A 65 -5.29 -11.98 12.46
C THR A 65 -5.99 -11.45 11.19
N ASP A 66 -7.32 -11.52 11.12
CA ASP A 66 -8.08 -10.96 10.00
C ASP A 66 -7.95 -9.43 9.87
N LYS A 67 -7.59 -8.72 10.96
CA LYS A 67 -7.39 -7.26 10.99
C LYS A 67 -5.91 -6.85 11.00
N ARG A 68 -4.98 -7.78 11.19
CA ARG A 68 -3.52 -7.53 11.28
C ARG A 68 -2.75 -8.58 10.50
N GLN A 69 -2.02 -8.19 9.47
CA GLN A 69 -1.19 -9.11 8.68
C GLN A 69 0.30 -8.80 8.85
N GLU A 70 0.91 -9.34 9.91
CA GLU A 70 2.32 -9.11 10.21
C GLU A 70 3.25 -9.75 9.16
N VAL A 71 2.81 -10.83 8.53
CA VAL A 71 3.53 -11.46 7.40
C VAL A 71 3.59 -10.52 6.19
N ILE A 72 2.51 -9.78 5.92
CA ILE A 72 2.50 -8.75 4.86
C ILE A 72 3.41 -7.60 5.27
N LEU A 73 3.36 -7.15 6.52
CA LEU A 73 4.24 -6.09 7.01
C LEU A 73 5.73 -6.49 6.90
N ALA A 74 6.08 -7.75 7.17
CA ALA A 74 7.43 -8.26 6.93
C ALA A 74 7.83 -8.20 5.45
N SER A 75 6.92 -8.53 4.54
CA SER A 75 7.11 -8.36 3.09
C SER A 75 7.29 -6.88 2.69
N ASP A 76 6.56 -5.97 3.34
CA ASP A 76 6.61 -4.54 3.07
C ASP A 76 7.97 -3.93 3.46
N VAL A 77 8.44 -4.17 4.69
CA VAL A 77 9.70 -3.61 5.19
C VAL A 77 10.95 -4.24 4.54
N LEU A 78 10.81 -5.42 3.95
CA LEU A 78 11.85 -6.05 3.12
C LEU A 78 11.80 -5.59 1.65
N GLY A 79 10.84 -4.73 1.29
CA GLY A 79 10.65 -4.23 -0.08
C GLY A 79 10.08 -5.24 -1.07
N LEU A 80 9.73 -6.46 -0.61
CA LEU A 80 9.19 -7.52 -1.47
C LEU A 80 7.83 -7.12 -2.04
N SER A 81 6.96 -6.53 -1.23
CA SER A 81 5.62 -6.11 -1.69
C SER A 81 5.70 -5.10 -2.82
N MET A 82 6.56 -4.08 -2.68
CA MET A 82 6.77 -3.08 -3.74
C MET A 82 7.42 -3.67 -4.98
N LEU A 83 8.36 -4.61 -4.84
CA LEU A 83 8.93 -5.32 -5.98
C LEU A 83 7.87 -6.12 -6.74
N VAL A 84 7.00 -6.84 -6.04
CA VAL A 84 5.89 -7.59 -6.66
C VAL A 84 4.95 -6.64 -7.39
N VAL A 85 4.59 -5.50 -6.79
CA VAL A 85 3.78 -4.48 -7.45
C VAL A 85 4.44 -4.01 -8.74
N GLN A 86 5.72 -3.67 -8.72
CA GLN A 86 6.43 -3.18 -9.91
C GLN A 86 6.57 -4.24 -11.02
N LEU A 87 6.71 -5.52 -10.66
CA LEU A 87 6.81 -6.59 -11.64
C LEU A 87 5.49 -6.85 -12.38
N ASN A 88 4.35 -6.64 -11.71
CA ASN A 88 3.03 -6.98 -12.22
C ASN A 88 2.23 -5.77 -12.75
N ASN A 89 2.63 -4.54 -12.43
CA ASN A 89 1.95 -3.30 -12.86
C ASN A 89 2.86 -2.50 -13.80
N ARG A 90 3.19 -3.10 -14.94
CA ARG A 90 4.00 -2.44 -15.99
C ARG A 90 3.12 -1.58 -16.88
N PHE A 91 2.62 -0.50 -16.30
CA PHE A 91 1.77 0.43 -17.03
C PHE A 91 2.60 1.31 -17.98
N SER A 92 1.90 1.93 -18.93
CA SER A 92 2.45 2.95 -19.80
C SER A 92 3.02 4.14 -18.98
N PRO A 93 4.01 4.89 -19.51
CA PRO A 93 4.58 6.04 -18.81
C PRO A 93 3.56 7.11 -18.41
N GLU A 94 2.45 7.21 -19.15
CA GLU A 94 1.37 8.15 -18.89
C GLU A 94 0.43 7.68 -17.75
N ALA A 95 0.37 6.38 -17.48
CA ALA A 95 -0.49 5.82 -16.44
C ALA A 95 0.01 6.16 -15.04
N THR A 96 -0.92 6.35 -14.11
CA THR A 96 -0.57 6.59 -12.70
C THR A 96 0.18 5.38 -12.13
N PRO A 97 1.34 5.56 -11.50
CA PRO A 97 2.09 4.44 -10.95
C PRO A 97 1.34 3.73 -9.82
N ALA A 98 1.31 2.40 -9.88
CA ALA A 98 0.82 1.57 -8.78
C ALA A 98 1.80 1.54 -7.59
N THR A 99 1.28 1.28 -6.39
CA THR A 99 2.05 1.07 -5.15
C THR A 99 1.41 -0.06 -4.32
N VAL A 100 1.98 -0.38 -3.16
CA VAL A 100 1.43 -1.39 -2.24
C VAL A 100 0.05 -1.01 -1.70
N LEU A 101 -0.81 -2.01 -1.45
CA LEU A 101 -2.10 -1.80 -0.77
C LEU A 101 -1.91 -1.36 0.69
N GLY A 102 -0.88 -1.88 1.35
CA GLY A 102 -0.68 -1.74 2.78
C GLY A 102 -1.63 -2.64 3.60
N PRO A 103 -1.39 -2.77 4.91
CA PRO A 103 -2.10 -3.74 5.75
C PRO A 103 -3.46 -3.24 6.30
N PHE A 104 -3.88 -2.02 5.96
CA PHE A 104 -5.02 -1.34 6.59
C PHE A 104 -6.24 -1.17 5.69
N HIS A 105 -6.23 -1.73 4.48
CA HIS A 105 -7.43 -1.77 3.65
C HIS A 105 -8.47 -2.70 4.27
N ILE A 106 -9.73 -2.24 4.33
CA ILE A 106 -10.87 -3.01 4.82
C ILE A 106 -11.92 -3.02 3.71
N ASP A 107 -12.36 -4.21 3.31
CA ASP A 107 -13.41 -4.36 2.33
C ASP A 107 -14.74 -3.73 2.79
N GLY A 108 -15.55 -3.26 1.85
CA GLY A 108 -16.88 -2.74 2.14
C GLY A 108 -16.91 -1.30 2.64
N SER A 109 -16.00 -0.44 2.13
CA SER A 109 -16.14 1.03 2.26
C SER A 109 -17.53 1.50 1.80
N PRO A 110 -18.19 2.41 2.55
CA PRO A 110 -19.52 2.91 2.21
C PRO A 110 -19.49 3.75 0.93
N ALA A 111 -20.54 3.65 0.12
CA ALA A 111 -20.69 4.50 -1.07
C ALA A 111 -20.94 5.96 -0.67
N ALA A 112 -20.26 6.88 -1.34
CA ALA A 112 -20.26 8.29 -1.02
C ALA A 112 -20.56 9.15 -2.26
N PRO A 113 -21.46 10.15 -2.17
CA PRO A 113 -21.69 11.08 -3.26
C PRO A 113 -20.49 12.02 -3.48
N TYR A 114 -20.49 12.71 -4.62
CA TYR A 114 -19.47 13.70 -4.96
C TYR A 114 -19.32 14.77 -3.86
N GLY A 115 -18.10 14.95 -3.34
CA GLY A 115 -17.79 15.91 -2.29
C GLY A 115 -18.22 15.49 -0.88
N PHE A 116 -18.71 14.27 -0.68
CA PHE A 116 -19.01 13.73 0.65
C PHE A 116 -17.78 13.80 1.57
N ASP A 117 -18.00 14.15 2.83
CA ASP A 117 -16.96 14.25 3.86
C ASP A 117 -16.76 12.89 4.55
N MET A 118 -15.75 12.13 4.13
CA MET A 118 -15.46 10.82 4.75
C MET A 118 -14.87 10.93 6.16
N SER A 119 -14.56 12.14 6.64
CA SER A 119 -14.14 12.35 8.02
C SER A 119 -15.30 12.33 9.01
N ASP A 120 -16.55 12.53 8.55
CA ASP A 120 -17.76 12.50 9.38
C ASP A 120 -17.62 13.16 10.78
N GLY A 121 -17.00 14.33 10.81
CA GLY A 121 -16.81 15.13 12.04
C GLY A 121 -15.56 14.82 12.86
N ILE A 122 -14.69 13.92 12.41
CA ILE A 122 -13.37 13.67 13.02
C ILE A 122 -12.55 14.96 12.99
N PRO A 123 -11.92 15.34 14.12
CA PRO A 123 -11.04 16.51 14.16
C PRO A 123 -9.89 16.41 13.17
N GLY A 124 -9.59 17.53 12.51
CA GLY A 124 -8.47 17.64 11.58
C GLY A 124 -8.59 18.88 10.70
N THR A 125 -7.52 19.18 9.97
CA THR A 125 -7.53 20.24 8.95
C THR A 125 -8.32 19.74 7.74
N PRO A 126 -9.42 20.39 7.33
CA PRO A 126 -10.19 19.94 6.17
C PRO A 126 -9.32 19.89 4.91
N LEU A 127 -9.50 18.85 4.11
CA LEU A 127 -8.80 18.63 2.87
C LEU A 127 -9.82 18.29 1.78
N TYR A 128 -9.73 19.01 0.67
CA TYR A 128 -10.36 18.63 -0.58
C TYR A 128 -9.32 18.05 -1.53
N LEU A 129 -9.59 16.86 -2.06
CA LEU A 129 -8.86 16.28 -3.17
C LEU A 129 -9.75 16.23 -4.40
N THR A 130 -9.30 16.83 -5.49
CA THR A 130 -10.06 16.91 -6.74
C THR A 130 -9.18 16.55 -7.92
N GLY A 131 -9.82 16.16 -9.01
CA GLY A 131 -9.16 15.98 -10.30
C GLY A 131 -10.05 15.19 -11.24
N THR A 132 -9.41 14.57 -12.21
CA THR A 132 -10.05 13.72 -13.21
C THR A 132 -9.46 12.32 -13.20
N VAL A 133 -10.23 11.34 -13.67
CA VAL A 133 -9.73 10.02 -14.06
C VAL A 133 -9.83 9.92 -15.58
N THR A 134 -8.73 9.62 -16.25
CA THR A 134 -8.65 9.47 -17.70
C THR A 134 -7.95 8.19 -18.12
N ASP A 135 -8.03 7.84 -19.41
CA ASP A 135 -7.13 6.89 -20.04
C ASP A 135 -5.81 7.57 -20.48
N PRO A 136 -4.80 6.83 -20.99
CA PRO A 136 -3.53 7.42 -21.46
C PRO A 136 -3.67 8.33 -22.69
N GLN A 137 -4.84 8.33 -23.34
CA GLN A 137 -5.17 9.23 -24.45
C GLN A 137 -5.88 10.51 -23.97
N GLY A 138 -6.06 10.66 -22.65
CA GLY A 138 -6.74 11.81 -22.04
C GLY A 138 -8.26 11.76 -22.15
N LYS A 139 -8.85 10.62 -22.52
CA LYS A 139 -10.30 10.45 -22.54
C LYS A 139 -10.80 10.28 -21.10
N PRO A 140 -11.83 11.02 -20.67
CA PRO A 140 -12.43 10.81 -19.36
C PRO A 140 -12.94 9.38 -19.15
N VAL A 141 -12.73 8.87 -17.93
CA VAL A 141 -13.22 7.58 -17.47
C VAL A 141 -14.38 7.84 -16.51
N PRO A 142 -15.64 7.82 -16.99
CA PRO A 142 -16.80 7.97 -16.12
C PRO A 142 -17.03 6.70 -15.31
N ASN A 143 -17.77 6.82 -14.21
CA ASN A 143 -18.19 5.73 -13.34
C ASN A 143 -17.09 4.95 -12.61
N ALA A 144 -15.81 5.33 -12.79
CA ALA A 144 -14.70 4.74 -12.05
C ALA A 144 -14.94 4.89 -10.55
N VAL A 145 -14.78 3.78 -9.82
CA VAL A 145 -14.94 3.72 -8.38
C VAL A 145 -13.59 3.98 -7.73
N LEU A 146 -13.51 5.00 -6.88
CA LEU A 146 -12.34 5.30 -6.05
C LEU A 146 -12.65 4.86 -4.62
N ASP A 147 -12.14 3.71 -4.20
CA ASP A 147 -12.12 3.30 -2.80
C ASP A 147 -10.94 3.99 -2.10
N VAL A 148 -11.25 4.88 -1.17
CA VAL A 148 -10.29 5.78 -0.52
C VAL A 148 -10.23 5.45 0.96
N TRP A 149 -9.03 5.39 1.52
CA TRP A 149 -8.83 5.23 2.97
C TRP A 149 -7.55 5.94 3.44
N GLN A 150 -7.51 6.35 4.71
CA GLN A 150 -6.34 7.03 5.30
C GLN A 150 -6.30 6.90 6.82
N ALA A 151 -5.16 7.29 7.40
CA ALA A 151 -5.06 7.60 8.83
C ALA A 151 -5.72 8.94 9.17
N ASP A 152 -6.11 9.11 10.44
CA ASP A 152 -6.56 10.39 10.98
C ASP A 152 -5.40 11.38 11.27
N ALA A 153 -5.75 12.51 11.89
CA ALA A 153 -4.80 13.58 12.22
C ALA A 153 -3.81 13.17 13.34
N GLU A 154 -4.02 12.01 13.96
CA GLU A 154 -3.16 11.39 14.96
C GLU A 154 -2.38 10.19 14.40
N GLY A 155 -2.55 9.86 13.12
CA GLY A 155 -1.85 8.77 12.46
C GLY A 155 -2.45 7.38 12.71
N THR A 156 -3.75 7.30 13.03
CA THR A 156 -4.45 6.05 13.38
C THR A 156 -5.48 5.64 12.31
N TYR A 157 -5.49 4.36 11.94
CA TYR A 157 -6.53 3.75 11.09
C TYR A 157 -7.64 3.09 11.93
N GLU A 158 -8.83 2.95 11.32
CA GLU A 158 -9.97 2.19 11.88
C GLU A 158 -9.57 0.79 12.38
N SER A 159 -8.75 0.06 11.62
CA SER A 159 -8.30 -1.29 11.95
C SER A 159 -7.54 -1.40 13.29
N GLN A 160 -7.00 -0.28 13.78
CA GLN A 160 -6.26 -0.18 15.03
C GLN A 160 -7.17 0.16 16.22
N LEU A 161 -8.44 0.49 15.98
CA LEU A 161 -9.41 0.91 16.99
C LEU A 161 -10.35 -0.27 17.29
N SER A 162 -10.13 -0.94 18.41
CA SER A 162 -10.88 -2.15 18.79
C SER A 162 -12.36 -1.91 19.13
N GLU A 163 -12.76 -0.66 19.36
CA GLU A 163 -14.11 -0.28 19.83
C GLU A 163 -14.99 0.34 18.74
N ILE A 164 -14.51 0.42 17.49
CA ILE A 164 -15.25 1.02 16.37
C ILE A 164 -15.63 -0.06 15.36
N ASP A 165 -16.92 -0.17 15.09
CA ASP A 165 -17.49 -1.05 14.05
C ASP A 165 -18.00 -0.27 12.82
N GLU A 166 -17.92 1.07 12.86
CA GLU A 166 -18.34 1.96 11.78
C GLU A 166 -17.17 2.37 10.89
N ALA A 167 -17.45 2.58 9.60
CA ALA A 167 -16.45 3.04 8.64
C ALA A 167 -15.89 4.42 9.04
N ARG A 168 -14.57 4.52 9.22
CA ARG A 168 -13.88 5.74 9.65
C ARG A 168 -12.81 6.13 8.62
N LEU A 169 -12.91 7.32 8.04
CA LEU A 169 -11.97 7.84 7.03
C LEU A 169 -11.77 6.89 5.83
N ARG A 170 -12.84 6.19 5.46
CA ARG A 170 -12.91 5.39 4.24
C ARG A 170 -14.26 5.53 3.54
N ALA A 171 -14.22 5.60 2.21
CA ALA A 171 -15.43 5.74 1.39
C ALA A 171 -15.14 5.39 -0.07
N LYS A 172 -16.20 4.97 -0.78
CA LYS A 172 -16.16 4.75 -2.23
C LYS A 172 -16.81 5.92 -2.95
N TYR A 173 -16.00 6.70 -3.66
CA TYR A 173 -16.45 7.76 -4.54
C TYR A 173 -16.58 7.24 -5.96
N GLN A 174 -17.31 7.96 -6.80
CA GLN A 174 -17.48 7.62 -8.21
C GLN A 174 -17.21 8.85 -9.08
N THR A 175 -16.47 8.67 -10.17
CA THR A 175 -16.26 9.75 -11.15
C THR A 175 -17.56 10.09 -11.87
N ARG A 176 -17.70 11.38 -12.20
CA ARG A 176 -18.80 11.88 -13.03
C ARG A 176 -18.58 11.54 -14.51
N GLU A 177 -19.58 11.88 -15.34
CA GLU A 177 -19.54 11.67 -16.80
C GLU A 177 -18.31 12.31 -17.50
N ASP A 178 -17.79 13.40 -16.94
CA ASP A 178 -16.59 14.09 -17.41
C ASP A 178 -15.29 13.57 -16.75
N GLY A 179 -15.36 12.45 -16.02
CA GLY A 179 -14.24 11.85 -15.30
C GLY A 179 -13.88 12.55 -14.00
N THR A 180 -14.57 13.63 -13.63
CA THR A 180 -14.22 14.41 -12.43
C THR A 180 -14.58 13.68 -11.13
N TYR A 181 -13.74 13.86 -10.10
CA TYR A 181 -14.01 13.42 -8.73
C TYR A 181 -13.76 14.57 -7.74
N CYS A 182 -14.42 14.48 -6.58
CA CYS A 182 -14.17 15.35 -5.44
C CYS A 182 -14.34 14.55 -4.15
N ILE A 183 -13.27 14.48 -3.38
CA ILE A 183 -13.19 13.84 -2.08
C ILE A 183 -13.01 14.94 -1.05
N ARG A 184 -13.79 14.86 0.02
CA ARG A 184 -13.63 15.72 1.20
C ARG A 184 -13.26 14.85 2.39
N THR A 185 -12.21 15.25 3.10
CA THR A 185 -11.63 14.53 4.22
C THR A 185 -10.88 15.51 5.13
N ILE A 186 -10.02 15.00 6.00
CA ILE A 186 -9.01 15.74 6.74
C ILE A 186 -7.59 15.41 6.23
N ALA A 187 -6.66 16.34 6.36
CA ALA A 187 -5.27 16.12 6.04
C ALA A 187 -4.70 14.98 6.89
N PRO A 188 -4.11 13.92 6.28
CA PRO A 188 -3.52 12.82 7.03
C PRO A 188 -2.25 13.26 7.75
N LEU A 189 -1.91 12.58 8.84
CA LEU A 189 -0.58 12.66 9.43
C LEU A 189 0.27 11.45 8.98
N GLY A 190 1.59 11.65 8.89
CA GLY A 190 2.53 10.53 8.81
C GLY A 190 2.46 9.69 10.10
N TYR A 191 2.70 8.39 9.99
CA TYR A 191 2.51 7.46 11.10
C TYR A 191 3.57 6.37 11.08
N THR A 192 3.75 5.66 12.20
CA THR A 192 4.63 4.50 12.25
C THR A 192 3.90 3.24 11.85
N ILE A 193 4.57 2.32 11.16
CA ILE A 193 4.08 0.94 11.03
C ILE A 193 3.83 0.32 12.43
N PRO A 194 3.04 -0.76 12.55
CA PRO A 194 2.92 -1.49 13.81
C PRO A 194 4.29 -1.88 14.36
N MET A 195 4.63 -1.36 15.54
CA MET A 195 5.92 -1.61 16.19
C MET A 195 5.82 -2.63 17.33
N ASP A 196 4.63 -3.04 17.73
CA ASP A 196 4.39 -3.95 18.87
C ASP A 196 4.58 -5.44 18.54
N GLY A 197 5.06 -5.76 17.33
CA GLY A 197 5.26 -7.12 16.85
C GLY A 197 6.71 -7.42 16.44
N PRO A 198 6.96 -8.66 15.96
CA PRO A 198 8.29 -9.12 15.54
C PRO A 198 8.90 -8.30 14.40
N VAL A 199 8.11 -7.65 13.53
CA VAL A 199 8.67 -6.70 12.56
C VAL A 199 9.22 -5.47 13.28
N GLY A 200 8.45 -4.91 14.20
CA GLY A 200 8.89 -3.80 15.03
C GLY A 200 10.15 -4.11 15.84
N ASP A 201 10.24 -5.31 16.41
CA ASP A 201 11.44 -5.78 17.11
C ASP A 201 12.67 -5.80 16.22
N LEU A 202 12.54 -6.31 14.99
CA LEU A 202 13.62 -6.30 14.02
C LEU A 202 14.03 -4.87 13.64
N ILE A 203 13.06 -4.01 13.28
CA ILE A 203 13.32 -2.63 12.89
C ILE A 203 14.03 -1.84 14.00
N ARG A 204 13.67 -2.04 15.28
CA ARG A 204 14.36 -1.41 16.42
C ARG A 204 15.85 -1.73 16.53
N THR A 205 16.31 -2.83 15.92
CA THR A 205 17.72 -3.21 15.90
C THR A 205 18.52 -2.56 14.77
N THR A 206 17.87 -1.70 13.98
CA THR A 206 18.44 -1.04 12.80
C THR A 206 18.27 0.48 12.89
N ASP A 207 18.95 1.21 12.00
CA ASP A 207 18.73 2.65 11.80
C ASP A 207 17.55 2.94 10.83
N ILE A 208 16.78 1.92 10.44
CA ILE A 208 15.63 2.09 9.55
C ILE A 208 14.53 2.85 10.29
N SER A 209 14.09 3.97 9.71
CA SER A 209 12.91 4.70 10.20
C SER A 209 11.68 3.81 10.15
N CYS A 210 10.87 3.78 11.21
CA CYS A 210 9.59 3.07 11.21
C CYS A 210 8.42 3.90 10.64
N TYR A 211 8.70 5.10 10.16
CA TYR A 211 7.67 6.03 9.70
C TYR A 211 7.31 5.85 8.25
N ARG A 212 6.03 6.13 7.97
CA ARG A 212 5.48 6.39 6.65
C ARG A 212 5.12 7.88 6.55
N PRO A 213 5.39 8.53 5.40
CA PRO A 213 4.99 9.92 5.18
C PRO A 213 3.47 10.08 5.17
N ALA A 214 2.96 11.30 5.29
CA ALA A 214 1.53 11.57 5.23
C ALA A 214 0.96 11.23 3.84
N HIS A 215 -0.03 10.34 3.79
CA HIS A 215 -0.61 9.86 2.52
C HIS A 215 -2.09 9.45 2.62
N ILE A 216 -2.73 9.41 1.46
CA ILE A 216 -4.09 8.90 1.26
C ILE A 216 -4.02 7.76 0.26
N HIS A 217 -4.68 6.65 0.56
CA HIS A 217 -4.72 5.49 -0.31
C HIS A 217 -5.88 5.55 -1.30
N PHE A 218 -5.66 4.93 -2.46
CA PHE A 218 -6.64 4.79 -3.51
C PHE A 218 -6.58 3.37 -4.07
N LEU A 219 -7.75 2.76 -4.21
CA LEU A 219 -8.00 1.61 -5.07
C LEU A 219 -9.04 2.05 -6.09
N ILE A 220 -8.63 2.12 -7.36
CA ILE A 220 -9.46 2.62 -8.45
C ILE A 220 -9.78 1.47 -9.41
N GLU A 221 -11.07 1.29 -9.67
CA GLU A 221 -11.60 0.24 -10.55
C GLU A 221 -12.62 0.83 -11.53
N GLU A 222 -12.51 0.42 -12.79
CA GLU A 222 -13.54 0.59 -13.81
C GLU A 222 -13.41 -0.56 -14.82
N PRO A 223 -14.52 -1.22 -15.24
CA PRO A 223 -14.44 -2.28 -16.24
C PRO A 223 -13.70 -1.87 -17.52
N GLY A 224 -12.75 -2.70 -17.95
CA GLY A 224 -11.90 -2.44 -19.12
C GLY A 224 -10.59 -1.71 -18.80
N TYR A 225 -10.33 -1.41 -17.52
CA TYR A 225 -9.07 -0.87 -17.04
C TYR A 225 -8.44 -1.78 -15.98
N GLU A 226 -7.12 -1.83 -15.97
CA GLU A 226 -6.34 -2.48 -14.93
C GLU A 226 -6.64 -1.81 -13.57
N LYS A 227 -6.84 -2.64 -12.54
CA LYS A 227 -7.04 -2.16 -11.17
C LYS A 227 -5.83 -1.34 -10.72
N LEU A 228 -6.04 -0.10 -10.31
CA LEU A 228 -4.97 0.77 -9.81
C LEU A 228 -5.03 0.85 -8.28
N ILE A 229 -4.01 0.32 -7.62
CA ILE A 229 -3.75 0.59 -6.19
C ILE A 229 -2.62 1.60 -6.12
N THR A 230 -2.86 2.76 -5.52
CA THR A 230 -1.88 3.84 -5.42
C THR A 230 -2.04 4.67 -4.14
N HIS A 231 -1.11 5.59 -3.90
CA HIS A 231 -1.15 6.54 -2.79
C HIS A 231 -0.92 7.95 -3.33
N LEU A 232 -1.45 8.95 -2.65
CA LEU A 232 -1.07 10.34 -2.84
C LEU A 232 -0.39 10.86 -1.58
N PHE A 233 0.80 11.44 -1.72
CA PHE A 233 1.66 11.90 -0.63
C PHE A 233 1.70 13.43 -0.56
N GLN A 234 1.61 13.98 0.65
CA GLN A 234 1.73 15.42 0.83
C GLN A 234 3.16 15.90 0.58
N GLN A 235 3.34 16.84 -0.34
CA GLN A 235 4.63 17.48 -0.59
C GLN A 235 5.17 18.17 0.67
N GLY A 236 6.44 17.90 0.98
CA GLY A 236 7.12 18.46 2.14
C GLY A 236 6.74 17.79 3.47
N SER A 237 5.98 16.70 3.45
CA SER A 237 5.80 15.86 4.64
C SER A 237 7.10 15.15 5.03
N ASP A 238 7.25 14.87 6.31
CA ASP A 238 8.38 14.11 6.84
C ASP A 238 8.41 12.70 6.22
N TYR A 239 9.62 12.12 6.10
CA TYR A 239 9.86 10.74 5.68
C TYR A 239 9.55 10.39 4.22
N LEU A 240 9.36 11.38 3.33
CA LEU A 240 9.18 11.12 1.88
C LEU A 240 10.37 10.37 1.26
N ASP A 241 11.59 10.62 1.73
CA ASP A 241 12.83 9.98 1.26
C ASP A 241 13.20 8.71 2.04
N SER A 242 12.43 8.37 3.08
CA SER A 242 12.73 7.27 4.00
C SER A 242 11.50 6.44 4.36
N ASP A 243 10.49 6.36 3.48
CA ASP A 243 9.28 5.56 3.71
C ASP A 243 9.65 4.09 3.94
N VAL A 244 9.32 3.57 5.11
CA VAL A 244 9.74 2.23 5.57
C VAL A 244 9.25 1.09 4.67
N VAL A 245 8.22 1.32 3.86
CA VAL A 245 7.66 0.33 2.93
C VAL A 245 7.98 0.62 1.46
N PHE A 246 8.85 1.61 1.18
CA PHE A 246 9.29 1.96 -0.17
C PHE A 246 8.14 2.37 -1.13
N GLY A 247 7.05 2.93 -0.59
CA GLY A 247 5.83 3.21 -1.34
C GLY A 247 5.81 4.55 -2.08
N VAL A 248 6.75 5.45 -1.77
CA VAL A 248 6.82 6.81 -2.36
C VAL A 248 7.35 6.76 -3.78
N LYS A 249 6.71 7.54 -4.66
CA LYS A 249 7.15 7.82 -6.03
C LYS A 249 6.96 9.30 -6.31
N ASP A 250 7.90 9.92 -7.03
CA ASP A 250 7.85 11.37 -7.33
C ASP A 250 6.53 11.80 -7.96
N ALA A 251 5.99 11.00 -8.88
CA ALA A 251 4.73 11.27 -9.58
C ALA A 251 3.49 11.21 -8.67
N LEU A 252 3.63 10.76 -7.42
CA LEU A 252 2.57 10.62 -6.43
C LEU A 252 2.66 11.67 -5.30
N ILE A 253 3.65 12.59 -5.39
CA ILE A 253 3.84 13.68 -4.42
C ILE A 253 3.19 14.94 -4.97
N LEU A 254 2.29 15.57 -4.20
CA LEU A 254 1.55 16.75 -4.63
C LEU A 254 1.40 17.79 -3.50
N PRO A 255 1.30 19.08 -3.85
CA PRO A 255 1.07 20.13 -2.86
C PRO A 255 -0.36 20.08 -2.30
N PHE A 256 -0.47 20.19 -0.98
CA PHE A 256 -1.74 20.53 -0.32
C PHE A 256 -1.73 22.02 -0.02
N THR A 257 -2.41 22.78 -0.88
CA THR A 257 -2.37 24.25 -0.84
C THR A 257 -3.44 24.79 0.10
N GLU A 258 -3.06 25.68 1.01
CA GLU A 258 -4.02 26.35 1.89
C GLU A 258 -4.94 27.29 1.09
N ARG A 259 -6.24 27.19 1.39
CA ARG A 259 -7.30 28.03 0.84
C ARG A 259 -8.00 28.77 1.99
N PRO A 260 -8.38 30.05 1.78
CA PRO A 260 -9.15 30.79 2.77
C PRO A 260 -10.56 30.20 2.93
N ALA A 261 -11.24 30.57 4.04
CA ALA A 261 -12.67 30.33 4.19
C ALA A 261 -13.45 30.90 2.99
N GLY A 262 -14.43 30.17 2.50
CA GLY A 262 -15.19 30.54 1.30
C GLY A 262 -15.76 29.34 0.53
N PRO A 263 -16.09 29.53 -0.75
CA PRO A 263 -16.61 28.49 -1.63
C PRO A 263 -15.65 27.31 -1.74
N THR A 264 -16.18 26.09 -1.75
CA THR A 264 -15.40 24.85 -1.80
C THR A 264 -15.61 24.08 -3.12
N PRO A 265 -14.67 23.17 -3.50
CA PRO A 265 -14.73 22.47 -4.79
C PRO A 265 -15.95 21.55 -5.01
N ASP A 266 -16.61 21.13 -3.92
CA ASP A 266 -17.89 20.39 -3.95
C ASP A 266 -19.11 21.28 -4.25
N GLY A 267 -18.93 22.60 -4.38
CA GLY A 267 -20.01 23.58 -4.54
C GLY A 267 -20.59 24.10 -3.21
N GLY A 268 -20.00 23.69 -2.09
CA GLY A 268 -20.35 24.14 -0.75
C GLY A 268 -19.65 25.43 -0.31
N THR A 269 -19.54 25.61 1.01
CA THR A 269 -18.80 26.72 1.62
C THR A 269 -18.24 26.25 2.97
N LEU A 270 -17.03 26.68 3.32
CA LEU A 270 -16.45 26.52 4.65
C LEU A 270 -16.19 27.89 5.29
N ASP A 271 -16.37 27.96 6.60
CA ASP A 271 -16.14 29.16 7.44
C ASP A 271 -14.72 29.23 8.03
N ARG A 272 -13.87 28.27 7.67
CA ARG A 272 -12.47 28.14 8.10
C ARG A 272 -11.56 27.84 6.91
N THR A 273 -10.25 28.00 7.12
CA THR A 273 -9.24 27.60 6.14
C THR A 273 -9.31 26.08 5.91
N TYR A 274 -8.95 25.67 4.70
CA TYR A 274 -8.88 24.28 4.29
C TYR A 274 -7.71 24.06 3.34
N LEU A 275 -7.28 22.81 3.19
CA LEU A 275 -6.28 22.40 2.21
C LEU A 275 -6.94 21.90 0.93
N HIS A 276 -6.29 22.14 -0.20
CA HIS A 276 -6.73 21.66 -1.51
C HIS A 276 -5.55 21.00 -2.23
N GLY A 277 -5.71 19.73 -2.58
CA GLY A 277 -4.83 19.00 -3.49
C GLY A 277 -5.52 18.68 -4.80
N GLU A 278 -4.77 18.73 -5.89
CA GLU A 278 -5.25 18.40 -7.24
C GLU A 278 -4.42 17.26 -7.82
N TYR A 279 -5.08 16.21 -8.29
CA TYR A 279 -4.41 15.06 -8.92
C TYR A 279 -5.27 14.42 -10.01
N ASP A 280 -4.71 14.26 -11.20
CA ASP A 280 -5.36 13.54 -12.29
C ASP A 280 -4.83 12.10 -12.34
N PHE A 281 -5.74 11.13 -12.18
CA PHE A 281 -5.42 9.72 -12.31
C PHE A 281 -5.51 9.29 -13.78
N VAL A 282 -4.57 8.45 -14.21
CA VAL A 282 -4.56 7.86 -15.54
C VAL A 282 -4.60 6.34 -15.40
N LEU A 283 -5.70 5.71 -15.82
CA LEU A 283 -5.90 4.27 -15.73
C LEU A 283 -5.38 3.55 -16.98
N GLN A 284 -4.64 2.47 -16.79
CA GLN A 284 -4.17 1.62 -17.88
C GLN A 284 -5.34 0.76 -18.41
N PRO A 285 -5.63 0.74 -19.73
CA PRO A 285 -6.62 -0.18 -20.28
C PRO A 285 -6.17 -1.65 -20.16
N GLU A 286 -7.10 -2.57 -19.92
CA GLU A 286 -6.77 -4.00 -19.87
C GLU A 286 -6.24 -4.53 -21.22
N GLY A 287 -5.24 -5.40 -21.18
CA GLY A 287 -4.73 -6.11 -22.36
C GLY A 287 -3.93 -5.26 -23.35
N SER A 288 -3.37 -4.14 -22.89
CA SER A 288 -2.54 -3.21 -23.67
C SER A 288 -1.04 -3.45 -23.55
#